data_AF-A0A9X4LHL1-F1
#
_entry.id   AF-A0A9X4LHL1-F1
#
_cell.length_a   1.000
_cell.length_b   1.000
_cell.length_c   1.000
_cell.angle_alpha   90.00
_cell.angle_beta   90.00
_cell.angle_gamma   90.00
#
_symmetry.space_group_name_H-M   'P 1'
#
loop_
_entity.id
_entity.type
_entity.pdbx_description
1 polymer ?
#
loop_
_entity_poly.entity_id
_entity_poly.type
_entity_poly.pdbx_seq_one_letter_code
_entity_poly.pdbx_strand_id
1 'polypeptide(L)'
;MPIRPKNAPKPGRPKGYSSLDEGIAKVFGKTAKASRLKAGMSQEALALETGIERSYISRLERGVSQPTLLALLKLAKETLIYPG
;
A
#
# COMPACT_ATOMS: atom_id res chain seq x y z
N MET A 1 -6.23 -16.87 37.37
CA MET A 1 -6.39 -16.20 36.05
C MET A 1 -6.86 -14.78 36.30
N PRO A 2 -6.24 -13.72 35.73
CA PRO A 2 -6.75 -12.36 35.94
C PRO A 2 -8.10 -12.22 35.22
N ILE A 3 -9.12 -11.78 35.97
CA ILE A 3 -10.46 -11.52 35.47
C ILE A 3 -10.40 -10.23 34.65
N ARG A 4 -10.76 -10.30 33.37
CA ARG A 4 -10.80 -9.15 32.47
C ARG A 4 -11.80 -8.11 33.04
N PRO A 5 -11.41 -6.82 33.22
CA PRO A 5 -12.32 -5.83 33.77
C PRO A 5 -13.54 -5.65 32.87
N LYS A 6 -14.73 -5.57 33.48
CA LYS A 6 -16.04 -5.53 32.79
C LYS A 6 -16.18 -4.39 31.77
N ASN A 7 -15.32 -3.36 31.86
CA ASN A 7 -15.34 -2.17 31.00
C ASN A 7 -14.09 -2.00 30.11
N ALA A 8 -13.30 -3.06 29.89
CA ALA A 8 -12.22 -2.99 28.92
C ALA A 8 -12.79 -2.65 27.52
N PRO A 9 -12.21 -1.70 26.77
CA PRO A 9 -12.57 -1.50 25.37
C PRO A 9 -12.55 -2.84 24.64
N LYS A 10 -13.59 -3.14 23.85
CA LYS A 10 -13.60 -4.35 23.02
C LYS A 10 -12.38 -4.29 22.09
N PRO A 11 -11.56 -5.35 22.03
CA PRO A 11 -10.39 -5.35 21.17
C PRO A 11 -10.88 -5.29 19.72
N GLY A 12 -10.37 -4.32 18.97
CA GLY A 12 -10.82 -4.04 17.62
C GLY A 12 -10.73 -2.56 17.31
N ARG A 13 -10.69 -2.26 16.03
CA ARG A 13 -10.66 -0.88 15.57
C ARG A 13 -11.97 -0.17 15.92
N PRO A 14 -11.93 1.10 16.36
CA PRO A 14 -13.15 1.88 16.53
C PRO A 14 -14.00 1.84 15.26
N LYS A 15 -15.31 1.63 15.43
CA LYS A 15 -16.26 1.56 14.32
C LYS A 15 -16.20 2.87 13.52
N GLY A 16 -15.94 2.78 12.21
CA GLY A 16 -15.83 3.95 11.32
C GLY A 16 -14.40 4.47 11.08
N TYR A 17 -13.41 4.02 11.86
CA TYR A 17 -12.01 4.26 11.51
C TYR A 17 -11.57 3.19 10.51
N SER A 18 -11.14 3.58 9.32
CA SER A 18 -10.45 2.71 8.37
C SER A 18 -8.94 2.97 8.43
N SER A 19 -8.12 1.98 8.12
CA SER A 19 -6.67 2.24 7.88
C SER A 19 -6.50 2.91 6.54
N LEU A 20 -7.42 2.60 5.63
CA LEU A 20 -7.47 3.15 4.31
C LEU A 20 -8.03 4.57 4.40
N ASP A 21 -7.15 5.53 4.23
CA ASP A 21 -7.51 6.83 3.71
C ASP A 21 -7.52 6.72 2.18
N GLU A 22 -8.71 6.76 1.58
CA GLU A 22 -8.89 6.63 0.14
C GLU A 22 -8.21 7.75 -0.65
N GLY A 23 -8.15 8.96 -0.08
CA GLY A 23 -7.47 10.09 -0.69
C GLY A 23 -5.98 9.82 -0.80
N ILE A 24 -5.36 9.43 0.32
CA ILE A 24 -3.94 9.07 0.37
C ILE A 24 -3.65 7.88 -0.55
N ALA A 25 -4.49 6.84 -0.54
CA ALA A 25 -4.30 5.65 -1.37
C ALA A 25 -4.34 5.99 -2.88
N LYS A 26 -5.27 6.85 -3.30
CA LYS A 26 -5.36 7.31 -4.70
C LYS A 26 -4.16 8.15 -5.11
N VAL A 27 -3.69 9.06 -4.25
CA VAL A 27 -2.50 9.87 -4.52
C VAL A 27 -1.27 8.96 -4.67
N PHE A 28 -1.06 8.06 -3.72
CA PHE A 28 0.03 7.08 -3.79
C PHE A 28 -0.05 6.24 -5.07
N GLY A 29 -1.21 5.67 -5.38
CA GLY A 29 -1.41 4.80 -6.54
C GLY A 29 -1.09 5.50 -7.86
N LYS A 30 -1.50 6.76 -8.01
CA LYS A 30 -1.17 7.59 -9.18
C LYS A 30 0.34 7.82 -9.30
N THR A 31 1.00 8.18 -8.20
CA THR A 31 2.45 8.40 -8.18
C THR A 31 3.21 7.12 -8.51
N ALA A 32 2.85 5.99 -7.89
CA ALA A 32 3.47 4.69 -8.15
C ALA A 32 3.31 4.27 -9.62
N LYS A 33 2.12 4.42 -10.19
CA LYS A 33 1.87 4.14 -11.62
C LYS A 33 2.71 5.03 -12.53
N ALA A 34 2.78 6.33 -12.23
CA ALA A 34 3.58 7.27 -13.02
C ALA A 34 5.07 6.92 -12.98
N SER A 35 5.62 6.60 -11.80
CA SER A 35 7.02 6.18 -11.65
C SER A 35 7.30 4.88 -12.39
N ARG A 36 6.41 3.87 -12.29
CA ARG A 36 6.56 2.61 -13.03
C ARG A 36 6.59 2.84 -14.54
N LEU A 37 5.67 3.66 -15.06
CA LEU A 37 5.62 3.97 -16.49
C LEU A 37 6.86 4.75 -16.96
N LYS A 38 7.37 5.69 -16.15
CA LYS A 38 8.65 6.38 -16.43
C LYS A 38 9.83 5.42 -16.48
N ALA A 39 9.81 4.36 -15.68
CA ALA A 39 10.80 3.28 -15.72
C ALA A 39 10.58 2.27 -16.87
N GLY A 40 9.56 2.46 -17.72
CA GLY A 40 9.27 1.57 -18.85
C GLY A 40 8.76 0.18 -18.47
N MET A 41 8.34 -0.02 -17.23
CA MET A 41 7.96 -1.34 -16.72
C MET A 41 6.46 -1.61 -16.88
N SER A 42 6.08 -2.85 -17.21
CA SER A 42 4.71 -3.35 -17.01
C SER A 42 4.43 -3.65 -15.53
N GLN A 43 3.17 -3.88 -15.16
CA GLN A 43 2.85 -4.32 -13.78
C GLN A 43 3.46 -5.69 -13.49
N GLU A 44 3.47 -6.59 -14.47
CA GLU A 44 4.11 -7.89 -14.44
C GLU A 44 5.63 -7.78 -14.22
N ALA A 45 6.31 -6.87 -14.94
CA ALA A 45 7.74 -6.65 -14.78
C ALA A 45 8.07 -6.12 -13.38
N LEU A 46 7.33 -5.10 -12.92
CA LEU A 46 7.54 -4.57 -11.57
C LEU A 46 7.25 -5.61 -10.48
N ALA A 47 6.26 -6.48 -10.68
CA ALA A 47 5.96 -7.59 -9.78
C ALA A 47 7.14 -8.54 -9.65
N LEU A 48 7.76 -8.89 -10.77
CA LEU A 48 8.93 -9.75 -10.82
C LEU A 48 10.12 -9.14 -10.08
N GLU A 49 10.47 -7.87 -10.38
CA GLU A 49 11.62 -7.19 -9.77
C GLU A 49 11.45 -6.98 -8.26
N THR A 50 10.25 -6.65 -7.81
CA THR A 50 9.99 -6.36 -6.38
C THR A 50 9.63 -7.59 -5.56
N GLY A 51 9.32 -8.72 -6.21
CA GLY A 51 8.70 -9.88 -5.59
C GLY A 51 7.38 -9.52 -4.90
N ILE A 52 6.61 -8.61 -5.50
CA ILE A 52 5.28 -8.21 -5.05
C ILE A 52 4.27 -8.80 -6.02
N GLU A 53 3.20 -9.39 -5.50
CA GLU A 53 2.09 -9.87 -6.32
C GLU A 53 1.58 -8.80 -7.28
N ARG A 54 1.54 -9.12 -8.57
CA ARG A 54 1.05 -8.22 -9.62
C ARG A 54 -0.36 -7.69 -9.33
N SER A 55 -1.24 -8.57 -8.83
CA SER A 55 -2.61 -8.19 -8.44
C SER A 55 -2.63 -7.14 -7.33
N TYR A 56 -1.65 -7.18 -6.42
CA TYR A 56 -1.49 -6.16 -5.39
C TYR A 56 -0.99 -4.85 -5.97
N ILE A 57 0.00 -4.87 -6.87
CA ILE A 57 0.44 -3.67 -7.62
C ILE A 57 -0.75 -3.02 -8.33
N SER A 58 -1.59 -3.80 -9.02
CA SER A 58 -2.81 -3.27 -9.65
C SER A 58 -3.78 -2.62 -8.65
N ARG A 59 -3.96 -3.19 -7.45
CA ARG A 59 -4.79 -2.57 -6.39
C ARG A 59 -4.19 -1.27 -5.86
N LEU A 60 -2.86 -1.24 -5.68
CA LEU A 60 -2.13 -0.05 -5.24
C LEU A 60 -2.29 1.08 -6.25
N GLU A 61 -2.04 0.81 -7.54
CA GLU A 61 -2.15 1.82 -8.60
C GLU A 61 -3.57 2.41 -8.76
N ARG A 62 -4.59 1.62 -8.42
CA ARG A 62 -6.00 2.07 -8.43
C ARG A 62 -6.41 2.76 -7.12
N GLY A 63 -5.56 2.78 -6.09
CA GLY A 63 -5.89 3.31 -4.77
C GLY A 63 -6.92 2.48 -3.99
N VAL A 64 -7.12 1.22 -4.37
CA VAL A 64 -8.03 0.27 -3.67
C VAL A 64 -7.34 -0.36 -2.46
N SER A 65 -6.02 -0.23 -2.37
CA SER A 65 -5.23 -0.68 -1.23
C SER A 65 -4.14 0.33 -0.92
N GLN A 66 -3.70 0.35 0.34
CA GLN A 66 -2.49 1.04 0.76
C GLN A 66 -1.30 0.08 0.73
N PRO A 67 -0.09 0.59 0.44
CA PRO A 67 1.12 -0.20 0.57
C PRO A 67 1.39 -0.48 2.05
N THR A 68 1.83 -1.68 2.38
CA THR A 68 2.55 -1.89 3.65
C THR A 68 3.89 -1.16 3.59
N LEU A 69 4.51 -0.90 4.74
CA LEU A 69 5.85 -0.29 4.78
C LEU A 69 6.86 -1.10 3.95
N LEU A 70 6.81 -2.44 4.02
CA LEU A 70 7.68 -3.31 3.24
C LEU A 70 7.44 -3.17 1.72
N ALA A 71 6.17 -3.15 1.29
CA ALA A 71 5.83 -2.96 -0.11
C ALA A 71 6.28 -1.59 -0.61
N LEU A 72 6.10 -0.54 0.20
CA LEU A 72 6.57 0.80 -0.09
C LEU A 72 8.08 0.84 -0.33
N LEU A 73 8.88 0.24 0.56
CA LEU A 73 10.34 0.22 0.43
C LEU A 73 10.81 -0.57 -0.80
N LYS A 74 10.17 -1.71 -1.10
CA LYS A 74 10.45 -2.49 -2.30
C LYS A 74 10.14 -1.73 -3.59
N LEU A 75 8.94 -1.11 -3.65
CA LEU A 75 8.53 -0.30 -4.80
C LEU A 75 9.44 0.91 -4.97
N ALA A 76 9.82 1.57 -3.88
CA ALA A 76 10.75 2.68 -3.92
C ALA A 76 12.07 2.24 -4.56
N LYS A 77 12.71 1.16 -4.09
CA LYS A 77 13.99 0.67 -4.63
C LYS A 77 13.99 0.53 -6.17
N GLU A 78 12.93 -0.06 -6.73
CA GLU A 78 12.86 -0.37 -8.17
C GLU A 78 12.24 0.77 -9.02
N THR A 79 11.50 1.68 -8.40
CA THR A 79 10.82 2.80 -9.10
C THR A 79 11.33 4.18 -8.72
N LEU A 80 12.40 4.30 -7.91
CA LEU A 80 13.03 5.54 -7.45
C LEU A 80 13.70 6.28 -8.62
N ILE A 81 12.88 6.77 -9.53
CA ILE A 81 13.08 8.04 -10.19
C ILE A 81 12.41 9.04 -9.25
N TYR A 82 13.19 9.74 -8.43
CA TYR A 82 12.71 10.92 -7.70
C TYR A 82 12.12 11.89 -8.75
N PRO A 83 10.79 12.14 -8.76
CA PRO A 83 10.31 13.36 -9.34
C PRO A 83 10.71 14.48 -8.36
N GLY A 84 11.51 15.43 -8.84
CA GLY A 84 11.59 16.74 -8.19
C GLY A 84 10.20 17.37 -8.04
#